data_AF-A0A1G3UJ16-F1
#
_entry.id   AF-A0A1G3UJ16-F1
#
_cell.length_a   1.000
_cell.length_b   1.000
_cell.length_c   1.000
_cell.angle_alpha   90.00
_cell.angle_beta   90.00
_cell.angle_gamma   90.00
#
_symmetry.space_group_name_H-M   'P 1'
#
loop_
_entity.id
_entity.type
_entity.pdbx_description
1 polymer ?
#
loop_
_entity_poly.entity_id
_entity_poly.type
_entity_poly.pdbx_seq_one_letter_code
_entity_poly.pdbx_strand_id
1 'polypeptide(L)'
;MTLKYQLKFYDYWHISSGLSAGARLDSTVIKDNDGLPYVAGKIIKGLSREMAELVGDCAFVNSCFGGSTNDGKNGRPLDKCYDENTKNIQGVCYFSNAVLDKETVDQIKTNDLQENLYDIIASTKIGSEDKFK
;
A
#
# COMPACT_ATOMS: atom_id res chain seq x y z
N MET A 1 -5.33 -19.56 -10.75
CA MET A 1 -4.39 -19.88 -9.65
C MET A 1 -4.58 -18.87 -8.54
N THR A 2 -4.52 -19.29 -7.27
CA THR A 2 -4.71 -18.39 -6.11
C THR A 2 -3.47 -18.44 -5.24
N LEU A 3 -2.82 -17.29 -5.04
CA LEU A 3 -1.66 -17.15 -4.15
C LEU A 3 -2.14 -16.73 -2.76
N LYS A 4 -1.77 -17.50 -1.74
CA LYS A 4 -1.97 -17.13 -0.33
C LYS A 4 -0.62 -16.78 0.27
N TYR A 5 -0.52 -15.60 0.89
CA TYR A 5 0.69 -15.10 1.51
C TYR A 5 0.36 -14.43 2.85
N GLN A 6 1.37 -14.30 3.69
CA GLN A 6 1.27 -13.64 5.00
C GLN A 6 2.17 -12.40 5.00
N LEU A 7 1.62 -11.28 5.45
CA LEU A 7 2.40 -10.08 5.74
C LEU A 7 2.87 -10.14 7.19
N LYS A 8 4.17 -9.97 7.41
CA LYS A 8 4.77 -9.84 8.74
C LYS A 8 5.41 -8.47 8.85
N PHE A 9 4.90 -7.66 9.77
CA PHE A 9 5.50 -6.39 10.13
C PHE A 9 6.64 -6.63 11.13
N TYR A 10 7.83 -6.16 10.80
CA TYR A 10 9.01 -6.20 11.68
C TYR A 10 9.18 -4.92 12.50
N ASP A 11 8.45 -3.86 12.13
CA ASP A 11 8.42 -2.55 12.76
C ASP A 11 7.04 -1.92 12.51
N TYR A 12 6.80 -0.74 13.07
CA TYR A 12 5.59 0.05 12.82
C TYR A 12 5.50 0.48 11.36
N TRP A 13 4.35 0.23 10.76
CA TRP A 13 4.04 0.65 9.40
C TRP A 13 2.83 1.58 9.41
N HIS A 14 3.01 2.76 8.83
CA HIS A 14 1.90 3.68 8.62
C HIS A 14 1.22 3.38 7.29
N ILE A 15 0.01 2.81 7.37
CA ILE A 15 -0.82 2.52 6.21
C ILE A 15 -1.97 3.52 6.18
N SER A 16 -1.81 4.57 5.38
CA SER A 16 -2.81 5.62 5.23
C SER A 16 -3.97 5.17 4.33
N SER A 17 -5.17 5.66 4.64
CA SER A 17 -6.39 5.43 3.84
C SER A 17 -6.31 6.03 2.44
N GLY A 18 -5.48 7.05 2.24
CA GLY A 18 -5.47 7.88 1.04
C GLY A 18 -6.77 8.67 0.84
N LEU A 19 -7.69 8.66 1.81
CA LEU A 19 -8.81 9.59 1.86
C LEU A 19 -8.31 10.87 2.54
N SER A 20 -8.12 11.90 1.73
CA SER A 20 -7.73 13.23 2.18
C SER A 20 -8.84 13.82 3.04
N ALA A 21 -8.73 13.64 4.35
CA ALA A 21 -9.67 14.18 5.35
C ALA A 21 -8.98 15.24 6.23
N GLY A 22 -8.10 16.04 5.63
CA GLY A 22 -7.34 17.11 6.28
C GLY A 22 -6.17 16.61 7.13
N ALA A 23 -5.24 17.52 7.42
CA ALA A 23 -3.93 17.26 8.05
C ALA A 23 -3.96 16.55 9.42
N ARG A 24 -5.15 16.35 10.00
CA ARG A 24 -5.36 15.67 11.30
C ARG A 24 -5.76 14.20 11.15
N LEU A 25 -6.18 13.78 9.95
CA LEU A 25 -6.55 12.40 9.60
C LEU A 25 -5.48 11.71 8.73
N ASP A 26 -4.45 12.43 8.29
CA ASP A 26 -3.29 11.82 7.60
C ASP A 26 -2.47 10.89 8.50
N SER A 27 -2.71 10.90 9.81
CA SER A 27 -2.06 10.08 10.82
C SER A 27 -2.89 8.89 11.31
N THR A 28 -4.06 8.60 10.73
CA THR A 28 -4.86 7.43 11.12
C THR A 28 -4.60 6.23 10.21
N VAL A 29 -4.32 5.09 10.84
CA VAL A 29 -4.17 3.79 10.17
C VAL A 29 -5.56 3.34 9.70
N ILE A 30 -5.65 2.70 8.53
CA ILE A 30 -6.92 2.15 8.05
C ILE A 30 -7.37 1.00 8.97
N LYS A 31 -8.62 1.09 9.43
CA LYS A 31 -9.27 0.08 10.27
C LYS A 31 -10.56 -0.42 9.61
N ASP A 32 -10.94 -1.65 9.90
CA ASP A 32 -12.24 -2.21 9.53
C ASP A 32 -13.36 -1.75 10.49
N ASN A 33 -14.57 -2.26 10.29
CA ASN A 33 -15.74 -1.92 11.12
C ASN A 33 -15.58 -2.36 12.58
N ASP A 34 -14.66 -3.27 12.87
CA ASP A 34 -14.36 -3.78 14.20
C ASP A 34 -13.17 -3.05 14.85
N GLY A 35 -12.63 -2.01 14.19
CA GLY A 35 -11.49 -1.24 14.68
C GLY A 35 -10.14 -1.93 14.47
N LEU A 36 -10.08 -3.02 13.70
CA LEU A 36 -8.85 -3.77 13.47
C LEU A 36 -8.11 -3.23 12.24
N PRO A 37 -6.77 -3.10 12.31
CA PRO A 37 -5.99 -2.64 11.18
C PRO A 37 -5.97 -3.68 10.05
N TYR A 38 -5.96 -3.20 8.81
CA TYR A 38 -5.81 -4.06 7.64
C TYR A 38 -4.97 -3.38 6.55
N VAL A 39 -4.40 -4.20 5.65
CA VAL A 39 -3.69 -3.69 4.47
C VAL A 39 -4.60 -3.77 3.27
N ALA A 40 -4.92 -2.63 2.66
CA ALA A 40 -5.78 -2.61 1.49
C ALA A 40 -5.11 -3.28 0.28
N GLY A 41 -5.86 -4.08 -0.49
CA GLY A 41 -5.35 -4.78 -1.67
C GLY A 41 -4.76 -3.84 -2.72
N LYS A 42 -5.25 -2.59 -2.79
CA LYS A 42 -4.70 -1.53 -3.64
C LYS A 42 -3.23 -1.20 -3.34
N ILE A 43 -2.83 -1.28 -2.06
CA ILE A 43 -1.47 -0.99 -1.61
C ILE A 43 -0.56 -2.13 -2.02
N ILE A 44 -0.99 -3.37 -1.80
CA ILE A 44 -0.23 -4.57 -2.18
C ILE A 44 -0.06 -4.63 -3.70
N LYS A 45 -1.11 -4.29 -4.45
CA LYS A 45 -1.07 -4.12 -5.91
C LYS A 45 -0.02 -3.07 -6.32
N GLY A 46 -0.05 -1.89 -5.69
CA GLY A 46 0.90 -0.80 -5.98
C GLY A 46 2.35 -1.22 -5.73
N LEU A 47 2.65 -1.73 -4.53
CA LEU A 47 4.00 -2.16 -4.15
C LEU A 47 4.54 -3.27 -5.06
N SER A 48 3.71 -4.27 -5.37
CA SER A 48 4.12 -5.35 -6.26
C SER A 48 4.36 -4.88 -7.70
N ARG A 49 3.56 -3.93 -8.19
CA ARG A 49 3.76 -3.31 -9.51
C ARG A 49 5.04 -2.49 -9.56
N GLU A 50 5.24 -1.60 -8.60
CA GLU A 50 6.44 -0.77 -8.50
C GLU A 50 7.71 -1.63 -8.42
N MET A 51 7.69 -2.70 -7.64
CA MET A 51 8.82 -3.62 -7.55
C MET A 51 9.08 -4.33 -8.87
N ALA A 52 8.04 -4.80 -9.57
CA ALA A 52 8.17 -5.44 -10.88
C ALA A 52 8.73 -4.48 -11.93
N GLU A 53 8.28 -3.21 -11.93
CA GLU A 53 8.84 -2.15 -12.78
C GLU A 53 10.30 -1.84 -12.43
N LEU A 54 10.66 -1.88 -11.13
CA LEU A 54 12.02 -1.63 -10.67
C LEU A 54 13.00 -2.73 -11.13
N VAL A 55 12.58 -4.00 -11.10
CA VAL A 55 13.39 -5.13 -11.58
C VAL A 55 13.31 -5.34 -13.10
N GLY A 56 12.48 -4.55 -13.79
CA GLY A 56 12.34 -4.59 -15.25
C GLY A 56 11.50 -5.73 -15.80
N ASP A 57 10.62 -6.34 -15.00
CA ASP A 57 9.73 -7.43 -15.44
C ASP A 57 8.44 -6.89 -16.07
N CYS A 58 8.58 -6.30 -17.26
CA CYS A 58 7.45 -5.70 -17.96
C CYS A 58 6.42 -6.71 -18.48
N ALA A 59 6.82 -7.97 -18.69
CA ALA A 59 5.91 -9.03 -19.06
C ALA A 59 4.91 -9.32 -17.92
N PHE A 60 5.42 -9.44 -16.69
CA PHE A 60 4.57 -9.55 -15.51
C PHE A 60 3.71 -8.30 -15.32
N VAL A 61 4.28 -7.10 -15.48
CA VAL A 61 3.53 -5.85 -15.28
C VAL A 61 2.29 -5.78 -16.19
N ASN A 62 2.50 -5.98 -17.49
CA ASN A 62 1.42 -5.87 -18.49
C ASN A 62 0.40 -7.00 -18.36
N SER A 63 0.83 -8.21 -17.98
CA SER A 63 -0.09 -9.33 -17.75
C SER A 63 -0.91 -9.15 -16.48
N CYS A 64 -0.25 -8.86 -15.35
CA CYS A 64 -0.86 -8.87 -14.03
C CYS A 64 -1.69 -7.62 -13.77
N PHE A 65 -1.20 -6.44 -14.15
CA PHE A 65 -1.86 -5.16 -13.85
C PHE A 65 -2.61 -4.57 -15.05
N GLY A 66 -2.37 -5.11 -16.26
CA GLY A 66 -2.91 -4.60 -17.52
C GLY A 66 -1.96 -3.60 -18.16
N GLY A 67 -2.15 -3.35 -19.46
CA GLY A 67 -1.31 -2.39 -20.17
C GLY A 67 -1.73 -0.95 -19.87
N SER A 68 -0.73 -0.12 -19.58
CA SER A 68 -0.92 1.28 -19.25
C SER A 68 -1.46 2.08 -20.44
N THR A 69 -2.25 3.11 -20.14
CA THR A 69 -2.55 4.15 -21.13
C THR A 69 -1.28 4.94 -21.42
N ASN A 70 -1.10 5.36 -22.67
CA ASN A 70 -0.06 6.32 -23.04
C ASN A 70 -0.31 7.64 -22.29
N ASP A 71 0.19 7.76 -21.07
CA ASP A 71 0.08 8.96 -20.24
C ASP A 71 1.19 9.97 -20.54
N GLY A 72 1.79 9.89 -21.74
CA GLY A 72 2.65 10.93 -22.30
C GLY A 72 1.93 12.25 -22.62
N LYS A 73 0.78 12.52 -22.00
CA LYS A 73 0.13 13.84 -22.01
C LYS A 73 0.51 14.58 -20.73
N ASN A 74 0.99 15.81 -20.86
CA ASN A 74 1.45 16.71 -19.79
C ASN A 74 2.86 16.44 -19.21
N GLY A 75 3.82 16.03 -20.05
CA GLY A 75 5.24 16.03 -19.68
C GLY A 75 5.66 15.01 -18.62
N ARG A 76 4.83 14.00 -18.32
CA ARG A 76 5.23 12.86 -17.48
C ARG A 76 6.07 11.88 -18.29
N PRO A 77 7.10 11.26 -17.70
CA PRO A 77 7.87 10.20 -18.34
C PRO A 77 6.94 9.08 -18.82
N LEU A 78 7.27 8.50 -19.98
CA LEU A 78 6.60 7.30 -20.50
C LEU A 78 6.65 6.21 -19.40
N ASP A 79 5.53 5.51 -19.17
CA ASP A 79 5.53 4.34 -18.28
C ASP A 79 6.61 3.36 -18.76
N LYS A 80 7.48 2.92 -17.84
CA LYS A 80 8.66 2.09 -18.14
C LYS A 80 8.28 0.79 -18.84
N CYS A 81 7.09 0.26 -18.56
CA CYS A 81 6.60 -0.98 -19.13
C CYS A 81 5.50 -0.77 -20.18
N TYR A 82 5.36 0.45 -20.70
CA TYR A 82 4.41 0.73 -21.77
C TYR A 82 4.63 -0.17 -22.99
N ASP A 83 3.56 -0.83 -23.44
CA ASP A 83 3.52 -1.60 -24.68
C ASP A 83 2.20 -1.32 -25.40
N GLU A 84 2.29 -0.85 -26.65
CA GLU A 84 1.14 -0.52 -27.50
C GLU A 84 0.22 -1.72 -27.72
N ASN A 85 0.76 -2.94 -27.78
CA ASN A 85 -0.01 -4.16 -27.98
C ASN A 85 -0.86 -4.52 -26.76
N THR A 86 -0.48 -4.03 -25.57
CA THR A 86 -1.19 -4.30 -24.32
C THR A 86 -2.06 -3.14 -23.86
N LYS A 87 -2.06 -2.04 -24.61
CA LYS A 87 -2.88 -0.85 -24.33
C LYS A 87 -4.36 -1.23 -24.19
N ASN A 88 -4.98 -0.78 -23.10
CA ASN A 88 -6.37 -1.09 -22.74
C ASN A 88 -6.67 -2.57 -22.46
N ILE A 89 -5.66 -3.43 -22.34
CA ILE A 89 -5.85 -4.81 -21.86
C ILE A 89 -5.98 -4.77 -20.34
N GLN A 90 -7.04 -5.40 -19.83
CA GLN A 90 -7.26 -5.55 -18.40
C GLN A 90 -6.28 -6.58 -17.81
N GLY A 91 -5.66 -6.24 -16.68
CA GLY A 91 -4.81 -7.16 -15.94
C GLY A 91 -5.57 -8.35 -15.38
N VAL A 92 -4.89 -9.50 -15.29
CA VAL A 92 -5.48 -10.76 -14.83
C VAL A 92 -5.34 -11.00 -13.32
N CYS A 93 -4.57 -10.16 -12.62
CA CYS A 93 -4.36 -10.30 -11.18
C CYS A 93 -5.40 -9.51 -10.36
N TYR A 94 -5.92 -10.18 -9.34
CA TYR A 94 -6.83 -9.61 -8.36
C TYR A 94 -6.20 -9.64 -6.98
N PHE A 95 -6.29 -8.53 -6.26
CA PHE A 95 -5.68 -8.34 -4.95
C PHE A 95 -6.77 -8.11 -3.91
N SER A 96 -6.83 -8.98 -2.90
CA SER A 96 -7.70 -8.79 -1.74
C SER A 96 -7.00 -7.98 -0.66
N ASN A 97 -7.78 -7.46 0.29
CA ASN A 97 -7.22 -6.90 1.51
C ASN A 97 -6.51 -8.00 2.31
N ALA A 98 -5.37 -7.68 2.93
CA ALA A 98 -4.77 -8.53 3.93
C ALA A 98 -5.35 -8.16 5.29
N VAL A 99 -5.97 -9.13 5.94
CA VAL A 99 -6.63 -9.01 7.25
C VAL A 99 -5.97 -9.97 8.23
N LEU A 100 -6.13 -9.70 9.52
CA LEU A 100 -5.73 -10.63 10.57
C LEU A 100 -6.52 -11.94 10.43
N ASP A 101 -5.88 -13.06 10.79
CA ASP A 101 -6.54 -14.35 10.77
C ASP A 101 -7.63 -14.41 11.86
N LYS A 102 -8.62 -15.28 11.64
CA LYS A 102 -9.82 -15.34 12.48
C LYS A 102 -9.50 -15.65 13.94
N GLU A 103 -8.54 -16.53 14.21
CA GLU A 103 -8.19 -16.92 15.58
C GLU A 103 -7.57 -15.74 16.34
N THR A 104 -6.65 -15.01 15.70
CA THR A 104 -6.07 -13.78 16.23
C THR A 104 -7.14 -12.71 16.46
N VAL A 105 -8.06 -12.52 15.51
CA VAL A 105 -9.18 -11.58 15.64
C VAL A 105 -10.07 -11.90 16.82
N ASP A 106 -10.45 -13.18 16.98
CA ASP A 106 -11.32 -13.62 18.06
C ASP A 106 -10.64 -13.38 19.43
N GLN A 107 -9.33 -13.65 19.54
CA GLN A 107 -8.55 -13.38 20.76
C GLN A 107 -8.45 -11.88 21.07
N ILE A 108 -8.19 -11.03 20.06
CA ILE A 108 -8.09 -9.58 20.26
C ILE A 108 -9.42 -9.02 20.76
N LYS A 109 -10.53 -9.40 20.10
CA LYS A 109 -11.87 -8.92 20.47
C LYS A 109 -12.31 -9.41 21.85
N THR A 110 -12.03 -10.67 22.18
CA THR A 110 -12.41 -11.25 23.49
C THR A 110 -11.71 -10.53 24.65
N ASN A 111 -10.48 -10.05 24.42
CA ASN A 111 -9.66 -9.41 25.44
C ASN A 111 -9.59 -7.88 25.32
N ASP A 112 -10.33 -7.27 24.39
CA ASP A 112 -10.36 -5.81 24.13
C ASP A 112 -8.97 -5.20 23.89
N LEU A 113 -8.16 -5.83 23.02
CA LEU A 113 -6.75 -5.48 22.79
C LEU A 113 -6.50 -4.59 21.57
N GLN A 114 -7.54 -4.07 20.91
CA GLN A 114 -7.45 -3.34 19.63
C GLN A 114 -6.53 -2.11 19.72
N GLU A 115 -6.55 -1.41 20.87
CA GLU A 115 -5.71 -0.24 21.14
C GLU A 115 -4.21 -0.56 21.15
N ASN A 116 -3.82 -1.81 21.41
CA ASN A 116 -2.42 -2.24 21.43
C ASN A 116 -1.85 -2.51 20.03
N LEU A 117 -2.69 -2.47 18.98
CA LEU A 117 -2.29 -2.74 17.60
C LEU A 117 -1.70 -1.53 16.88
N TYR A 118 -1.71 -0.37 17.52
CA TYR A 118 -1.20 0.87 16.95
C TYR A 118 -0.57 1.75 18.03
N ASP A 119 0.32 2.62 17.59
CA ASP A 119 0.95 3.61 18.46
C ASP A 119 1.07 4.94 17.72
N ILE A 120 1.12 6.04 18.48
CA ILE A 120 1.28 7.38 17.93
C ILE A 120 2.75 7.77 18.06
N ILE A 121 3.48 7.66 16.96
CA ILE A 121 4.88 8.07 16.90
C ILE A 121 4.97 9.49 16.35
N ALA A 122 5.40 10.44 17.17
CA ALA A 122 5.68 11.81 16.75
C ALA A 122 7.17 11.96 16.40
N SER A 123 7.47 12.21 15.12
CA SER A 123 8.82 12.57 14.67
C SER A 123 8.94 14.08 14.56
N THR A 124 9.39 14.75 15.61
CA THR A 124 9.73 16.17 15.56
C THR A 124 11.22 16.31 15.24
N LYS A 125 11.53 16.76 14.02
CA LYS A 125 12.89 17.22 13.71
C LYS A 125 13.14 18.55 14.42
N ILE A 126 13.52 18.52 15.70
CA ILE A 126 14.14 19.67 16.36
C ILE A 126 15.65 19.48 16.23
N GLY A 127 16.18 19.86 15.06
CA GLY A 127 17.61 20.01 14.82
C GLY A 127 17.92 21.49 14.65
N SER A 128 18.13 22.20 15.75
CA SER A 128 18.66 23.56 15.73
C SER A 128 20.18 23.49 15.49
N GLU A 129 20.64 23.67 14.25
CA GLU A 129 21.94 24.27 13.96
C GLU A 129 21.87 25.00 12.61
N ASP A 130 21.22 26.17 12.62
CA ASP A 130 21.59 27.26 11.71
C ASP A 130 23.01 27.70 12.07
N LYS A 131 23.98 27.38 11.20
CA LYS A 131 25.22 28.14 11.12
C LYS A 131 25.40 28.62 9.69
N PHE A 132 24.86 29.82 9.44
CA PHE A 132 25.47 30.74 8.50
C PHE A 132 26.93 30.95 8.90
N LYS A 133 27.86 30.53 8.03
CA LYS A 133 29.17 31.15 7.84
C LYS A 133 29.48 31.16 6.36
#